data_AF-R9M165-F1
#
_entry.id   AF-R9M165-F1
#
_cell.length_a   1.000
_cell.length_b   1.000
_cell.length_c   1.000
_cell.angle_alpha   90.00
_cell.angle_beta   90.00
_cell.angle_gamma   90.00
#
_symmetry.space_group_name_H-M   'P 1'
#
loop_
_entity.id
_entity.type
_entity.pdbx_description
1 polymer ?
#
loop_
_entity_poly.entity_id
_entity_poly.type
_entity_poly.pdbx_seq_one_letter_code
_entity_poly.pdbx_strand_id
1 'polypeptide(L)'
;MKARVKAREGQLCLSIGMIVKNEEAILEECLQALEPLRRAVPSELIIADTGSTDRTMEIAEKYADTLFQIPWSGDFGAARNETLDRAQGEWFFYIDADEVLDADCEALIHLLQSEEAKKYQTISMIRYEYADSTRKEFTTTYYMRIHRRIPGNRFARKIHETLIAYSPIVQLPTLVHHSGYQKEVFREKQLRNRPLLEQEPGPMTPRRLRELSDTYAFDIPWEADRKKELLYQAIEMESQDKSLGMYPSVYTSLANLCLALKEYAEAERIAKQYLNGRAGKPPLMSDMEINYILGLSLHNQDAFSRAVAPLKQYQALYEQYHAGKLCTEDAGSVTLASAGKGEWMLTNFLLAFGYAKLGEYQTARAYLDRTDRKLLLPTHWKLSAAVDVIYAAESGDVSRLWETCHWLQQLPSREPLVESLQLFAQNAGQLAPAFDRYFEEFPAPPKDPGVCRAQLQLISTLWDVSDKNLLEELFPLVCRYIRWDAQFCRLLLRREVCTPENRYLLPGEYAFMLDAEQALALYDRQDREGYFCALQALLKQYPERSREISVLLSPIDESREQERKNREEFESLAQAVKTAFYNALQDGKQEEAQEILSRYQQLNGDDPELAMMRIMMVQPQGGALS
;
A
#
# COMPACT_ATOMS: atom_id res chain seq x y z
N MET A 1 37.01 12.83 -38.37
CA MET A 1 36.30 13.59 -39.43
C MET A 1 36.50 15.09 -39.20
N LYS A 2 36.53 15.91 -40.26
CA LYS A 2 36.53 17.39 -40.13
C LYS A 2 35.14 17.84 -39.63
N ALA A 3 35.08 18.75 -38.66
CA ALA A 3 33.84 19.29 -38.13
C ALA A 3 32.97 19.90 -39.24
N ARG A 4 31.68 19.57 -39.28
CA ARG A 4 30.71 20.15 -40.22
C ARG A 4 29.98 21.28 -39.51
N VAL A 5 30.01 22.49 -40.07
CA VAL A 5 29.35 23.69 -39.50
C VAL A 5 28.31 24.19 -40.50
N LYS A 6 27.05 24.32 -40.06
CA LYS A 6 25.99 25.03 -40.81
C LYS A 6 26.03 26.50 -40.42
N ALA A 7 26.22 27.41 -41.39
CA ALA A 7 26.22 28.84 -41.12
C ALA A 7 24.79 29.34 -40.81
N ARG A 8 24.62 30.08 -39.71
CA ARG A 8 23.39 30.84 -39.39
C ARG A 8 23.72 32.33 -39.38
N GLU A 9 22.92 33.14 -40.08
CA GLU A 9 23.05 34.61 -40.09
C GLU A 9 22.25 35.22 -38.93
N GLY A 10 22.92 35.94 -38.03
CA GLY A 10 22.31 36.63 -36.86
C GLY A 10 23.08 36.42 -35.55
N GLN A 11 22.83 37.27 -34.54
CA GLN A 11 23.41 37.09 -33.21
C GLN A 11 22.72 35.90 -32.51
N LEU A 12 23.48 34.82 -32.24
CA LEU A 12 22.96 33.64 -31.58
C LEU A 12 22.62 33.95 -30.12
N CYS A 13 21.39 33.63 -29.70
CA CYS A 13 20.93 33.78 -28.33
C CYS A 13 21.34 32.55 -27.49
N LEU A 14 21.19 31.35 -28.04
CA LEU A 14 21.32 30.09 -27.31
C LEU A 14 22.21 29.07 -28.03
N SER A 15 23.23 28.54 -27.37
CA SER A 15 23.91 27.33 -27.82
C SER A 15 23.40 26.13 -27.03
N ILE A 16 23.00 25.08 -27.75
CA ILE A 16 22.57 23.80 -27.17
C ILE A 16 23.71 22.80 -27.35
N GLY A 17 24.30 22.34 -26.24
CA GLY A 17 25.39 21.37 -26.23
C GLY A 17 24.92 19.99 -25.81
N MET A 18 25.33 18.95 -26.56
CA MET A 18 25.01 17.56 -26.26
C MET A 18 26.21 16.66 -26.52
N ILE A 19 26.40 15.66 -25.65
CA ILE A 19 27.35 14.58 -25.87
C ILE A 19 26.56 13.30 -26.13
N VAL A 20 27.00 12.48 -27.08
CA VAL A 20 26.29 11.24 -27.47
C VAL A 20 27.23 10.04 -27.56
N LYS A 21 26.68 8.85 -27.31
CA LYS A 21 27.31 7.56 -27.58
C LYS A 21 26.29 6.44 -27.64
N ASN A 22 26.08 5.85 -28.80
CA ASN A 22 25.19 4.69 -29.00
C ASN A 22 23.74 4.93 -28.51
N GLU A 23 23.13 6.02 -28.97
CA GLU A 23 21.80 6.49 -28.57
C GLU A 23 20.77 6.36 -29.72
N GLU A 24 20.96 5.45 -30.69
CA GLU A 24 20.11 5.39 -31.88
C GLU A 24 18.62 5.17 -31.58
N ALA A 25 18.31 4.56 -30.44
CA ALA A 25 16.95 4.25 -30.02
C ALA A 25 16.16 5.46 -29.51
N ILE A 26 16.84 6.48 -28.98
CA ILE A 26 16.19 7.59 -28.24
C ILE A 26 16.56 8.98 -28.75
N LEU A 27 17.71 9.13 -29.43
CA LEU A 27 18.25 10.43 -29.82
C LEU A 27 17.31 11.22 -30.73
N GLU A 28 16.62 10.57 -31.67
CA GLU A 28 15.74 11.28 -32.61
C GLU A 28 14.55 11.94 -31.92
N GLU A 29 14.00 11.34 -30.84
CA GLU A 29 12.91 11.93 -30.04
C GLU A 29 13.39 13.22 -29.34
N CYS A 30 14.55 13.17 -28.67
CA CYS A 30 15.18 14.33 -28.03
C CYS A 30 15.40 15.48 -29.04
N LEU A 31 16.00 15.17 -30.18
CA LEU A 31 16.34 16.18 -31.21
C LEU A 31 15.09 16.81 -31.83
N GLN A 32 14.03 16.04 -32.06
CA GLN A 32 12.74 16.57 -32.54
C GLN A 32 12.10 17.51 -31.52
N ALA A 33 12.16 17.19 -30.23
CA ALA A 33 11.58 18.00 -29.16
C ALA A 33 12.29 19.36 -28.97
N LEU A 34 13.54 19.49 -29.42
CA LEU A 34 14.26 20.77 -29.40
C LEU A 34 13.83 21.72 -30.53
N GLU A 35 13.19 21.22 -31.60
CA GLU A 35 12.88 22.02 -32.79
C GLU A 35 11.94 23.21 -32.54
N PRO A 36 10.86 23.12 -31.73
CA PRO A 36 10.04 24.28 -31.40
C PRO A 36 10.85 25.43 -30.78
N LEU A 37 11.69 25.12 -29.79
CA LEU A 37 12.60 26.08 -29.17
C LEU A 37 13.58 26.66 -30.19
N ARG A 38 14.18 25.80 -31.04
CA ARG A 38 15.18 26.22 -32.03
C ARG A 38 14.62 27.10 -33.14
N ARG A 39 13.31 26.98 -33.44
CA ARG A 39 12.60 27.84 -34.40
C ARG A 39 12.24 29.18 -33.80
N ALA A 40 11.89 29.22 -32.51
CA ALA A 40 11.50 30.45 -31.82
C ALA A 40 12.71 31.28 -31.36
N VAL A 41 13.77 30.64 -30.89
CA VAL A 41 14.97 31.31 -30.35
C VAL A 41 16.16 31.08 -31.29
N PRO A 42 16.85 32.15 -31.75
CA PRO A 42 18.08 32.02 -32.53
C PRO A 42 19.10 31.17 -31.79
N SER A 43 19.30 29.95 -32.26
CA SER A 43 20.06 28.93 -31.55
C SER A 43 20.94 28.11 -32.47
N GLU A 44 21.93 27.45 -31.90
CA GLU A 44 22.74 26.44 -32.56
C GLU A 44 22.75 25.14 -31.75
N LEU A 45 22.84 24.00 -32.42
CA LEU A 45 22.95 22.69 -31.82
C LEU A 45 24.33 22.09 -32.10
N ILE A 46 25.08 21.84 -31.03
CA ILE A 46 26.47 21.37 -31.03
C ILE A 46 26.48 19.97 -30.40
N ILE A 47 26.80 18.96 -31.20
CA ILE A 47 26.86 17.56 -30.77
C ILE A 47 28.29 17.05 -30.86
N ALA A 48 28.81 16.53 -29.74
CA ALA A 48 30.06 15.80 -29.68
C ALA A 48 29.79 14.29 -29.50
N ASP A 49 30.16 13.50 -30.49
CA ASP A 49 30.11 12.05 -30.43
C ASP A 49 31.38 11.50 -29.78
N THR A 50 31.21 10.64 -28.77
CA THR A 50 32.33 10.06 -28.00
C THR A 50 32.73 8.66 -28.48
N GLY A 51 32.39 8.33 -29.72
CA GLY A 51 32.70 7.06 -30.38
C GLY A 51 31.50 6.11 -30.48
N SER A 52 30.41 6.58 -31.09
CA SER A 52 29.28 5.70 -31.44
C SER A 52 29.64 4.69 -32.53
N THR A 53 29.03 3.52 -32.45
CA THR A 53 29.17 2.40 -33.41
C THR A 53 27.85 2.02 -34.09
N ASP A 54 26.76 2.66 -33.69
CA ASP A 54 25.41 2.49 -34.21
C ASP A 54 25.00 3.69 -35.11
N ARG A 55 23.71 3.86 -35.41
CA ARG A 55 23.22 4.93 -36.29
C ARG A 55 23.13 6.31 -35.63
N THR A 56 23.66 6.48 -34.42
CA THR A 56 23.65 7.75 -33.67
C THR A 56 24.17 8.94 -34.47
N MET A 57 25.31 8.77 -35.16
CA MET A 57 25.92 9.82 -35.97
C MET A 57 25.06 10.20 -37.18
N GLU A 58 24.42 9.22 -37.83
CA GLU A 58 23.51 9.45 -38.97
C GLU A 58 22.29 10.26 -38.52
N ILE A 59 21.74 9.96 -37.35
CA ILE A 59 20.61 10.68 -36.77
C ILE A 59 21.04 12.11 -36.42
N ALA A 60 22.14 12.27 -35.67
CA ALA A 60 22.67 13.56 -35.25
C ALA A 60 22.93 14.52 -36.43
N GLU A 61 23.43 14.01 -37.55
CA GLU A 61 23.77 14.81 -38.74
C GLU A 61 22.55 15.54 -39.35
N LYS A 62 21.35 14.97 -39.22
CA LYS A 62 20.12 15.60 -39.69
C LYS A 62 19.84 16.92 -38.96
N TYR A 63 20.08 16.95 -37.64
CA TYR A 63 19.63 18.02 -36.75
C TYR A 63 20.74 19.00 -36.36
N ALA A 64 21.97 18.52 -36.16
CA ALA A 64 23.07 19.33 -35.64
C ALA A 64 23.46 20.46 -36.58
N ASP A 65 23.82 21.61 -36.01
CA ASP A 65 24.49 22.71 -36.71
C ASP A 65 26.00 22.47 -36.71
N THR A 66 26.53 21.95 -35.60
CA THR A 66 27.93 21.49 -35.47
C THR A 66 27.96 20.06 -34.96
N LEU A 67 28.54 19.13 -35.74
CA LEU A 67 28.74 17.73 -35.37
C LEU A 67 30.22 17.36 -35.49
N PHE A 68 30.77 16.76 -34.45
CA PHE A 68 32.17 16.32 -34.43
C PHE A 68 32.37 15.12 -33.49
N GLN A 69 33.47 14.42 -33.68
CA GLN A 69 33.86 13.28 -32.85
C GLN A 69 35.02 13.65 -31.94
N ILE A 70 34.97 13.16 -30.71
CA ILE A 70 36.06 13.25 -29.73
C ILE A 70 36.35 11.86 -29.16
N PRO A 71 37.63 11.52 -28.87
CA PRO A 71 37.94 10.28 -28.16
C PRO A 71 37.32 10.30 -26.77
N TRP A 72 36.66 9.20 -26.36
CA TRP A 72 36.21 9.05 -24.97
C TRP A 72 37.41 9.00 -24.01
N SER A 73 37.49 9.97 -23.11
CA SER A 73 38.59 10.12 -22.14
C SER A 73 38.26 9.59 -20.74
N GLY A 74 37.05 9.04 -20.53
CA GLY A 74 36.56 8.68 -19.19
C GLY A 74 36.13 9.89 -18.35
N ASP A 75 35.82 11.02 -18.99
CA ASP A 75 35.49 12.29 -18.35
C ASP A 75 34.33 12.97 -19.09
N PHE A 76 33.13 12.91 -18.51
CA PHE A 76 31.94 13.55 -19.06
C PHE A 76 32.06 15.08 -19.06
N GLY A 77 32.70 15.66 -18.03
CA GLY A 77 32.94 17.09 -17.94
C GLY A 77 33.85 17.59 -19.07
N ALA A 78 34.92 16.87 -19.38
CA ALA A 78 35.79 17.16 -20.52
C ALA A 78 35.02 17.09 -21.85
N ALA A 79 34.19 16.06 -22.05
CA ALA A 79 33.37 15.94 -23.25
C ALA A 79 32.35 17.09 -23.39
N ARG A 80 31.69 17.51 -22.30
CA ARG A 80 30.80 18.68 -22.33
C ARG A 80 31.57 19.98 -22.59
N ASN A 81 32.76 20.13 -22.02
CA ASN A 81 33.61 21.29 -22.25
C ASN A 81 33.98 21.47 -23.74
N GLU A 82 34.12 20.38 -24.50
CA GLU A 82 34.34 20.45 -25.96
C GLU A 82 33.15 21.08 -26.71
N THR A 83 31.92 20.80 -26.27
CA THR A 83 30.71 21.45 -26.82
C THR A 83 30.61 22.91 -26.38
N LEU A 84 30.95 23.21 -25.13
CA LEU A 84 30.96 24.57 -24.56
C LEU A 84 32.00 25.48 -25.24
N ASP A 85 33.19 24.95 -25.60
CA ASP A 85 34.22 25.73 -26.30
C ASP A 85 33.80 26.17 -27.70
N ARG A 86 32.88 25.42 -28.33
CA ARG A 86 32.36 25.73 -29.66
C ARG A 86 31.09 26.57 -29.63
N ALA A 87 30.50 26.78 -28.46
CA ALA A 87 29.31 27.60 -28.27
C ALA A 87 29.60 29.08 -28.58
N GLN A 88 28.66 29.70 -29.28
CA GLN A 88 28.70 31.10 -29.69
C GLN A 88 27.54 31.93 -29.12
N GLY A 89 26.47 31.27 -28.64
CA GLY A 89 25.32 31.90 -28.01
C GLY A 89 25.66 32.62 -26.70
N GLU A 90 24.79 33.54 -26.29
CA GLU A 90 24.90 34.19 -24.97
C GLU A 90 24.59 33.20 -23.83
N TRP A 91 23.62 32.32 -24.07
CA TRP A 91 23.22 31.25 -23.16
C TRP A 91 23.74 29.90 -23.65
N PHE A 92 24.05 29.01 -22.71
CA PHE A 92 24.41 27.63 -22.97
C PHE A 92 23.44 26.68 -22.26
N PHE A 93 22.71 25.90 -23.05
CA PHE A 93 21.84 24.83 -22.58
C PHE A 93 22.50 23.49 -22.85
N TYR A 94 22.72 22.67 -21.83
CA TYR A 94 23.19 21.30 -22.01
C TYR A 94 22.07 20.30 -21.70
N ILE A 95 21.83 19.40 -22.63
CA ILE A 95 20.77 18.39 -22.56
C ILE A 95 21.33 17.02 -22.94
N ASP A 96 20.81 15.97 -22.32
CA ASP A 96 21.24 14.59 -22.55
C ASP A 96 20.34 13.89 -23.58
N ALA A 97 20.86 12.87 -24.26
CA ALA A 97 20.12 12.18 -25.33
C ALA A 97 18.88 11.43 -24.83
N ASP A 98 18.84 11.10 -23.54
CA ASP A 98 17.71 10.47 -22.83
C ASP A 98 16.74 11.48 -22.19
N GLU A 99 16.92 12.78 -22.48
CA GLU A 99 16.05 13.89 -22.07
C GLU A 99 15.24 14.45 -23.25
N VAL A 100 13.95 14.74 -23.04
CA VAL A 100 13.03 15.29 -24.05
C VAL A 100 12.40 16.56 -23.49
N LEU A 101 12.63 17.71 -24.13
CA LEU A 101 11.99 18.97 -23.75
C LEU A 101 10.47 18.88 -23.99
N ASP A 102 9.66 19.30 -23.02
CA ASP A 102 8.20 19.31 -23.19
C ASP A 102 7.80 20.26 -24.34
N ALA A 103 6.68 19.96 -25.00
CA ALA A 103 6.14 20.79 -26.07
C ALA A 103 5.78 22.20 -25.57
N ASP A 104 5.32 22.32 -24.32
CA ASP A 104 5.11 23.60 -23.66
C ASP A 104 6.43 24.16 -23.08
N CYS A 105 7.15 24.88 -23.94
CA CYS A 105 8.35 25.63 -23.57
C CYS A 105 8.19 27.16 -23.71
N GLU A 106 6.94 27.66 -23.69
CA GLU A 106 6.64 29.09 -23.94
C GLU A 106 7.31 30.01 -22.91
N ALA A 107 7.30 29.63 -21.63
CA ALA A 107 7.95 30.41 -20.58
C ALA A 107 9.46 30.58 -20.82
N LEU A 108 10.13 29.55 -21.34
CA LEU A 108 11.55 29.59 -21.68
C LEU A 108 11.80 30.47 -22.90
N ILE A 109 10.99 30.31 -23.95
CA ILE A 109 11.06 31.13 -25.17
C ILE A 109 10.88 32.62 -24.82
N HIS A 110 9.82 32.95 -24.07
CA HIS A 110 9.52 34.31 -23.67
C HIS A 110 10.65 34.92 -22.86
N LEU A 111 11.20 34.19 -21.88
CA LEU A 111 12.32 34.67 -21.09
C LEU A 111 13.54 34.97 -21.99
N LEU A 112 13.97 34.00 -22.80
CA LEU A 112 15.17 34.13 -23.64
C LEU A 112 15.06 35.24 -24.71
N GLN A 113 13.85 35.56 -25.16
CA GLN A 113 13.60 36.66 -26.11
C GLN A 113 13.44 38.03 -25.43
N SER A 114 13.30 38.06 -24.11
CA SER A 114 13.05 39.29 -23.35
C SER A 114 14.35 39.90 -22.79
N GLU A 115 14.32 41.22 -22.57
CA GLU A 115 15.37 41.92 -21.84
C GLU A 115 15.46 41.46 -20.36
N GLU A 116 14.44 40.79 -19.84
CA GLU A 116 14.42 40.25 -18.48
C GLU A 116 15.46 39.15 -18.27
N ALA A 117 15.81 38.38 -19.31
CA ALA A 117 16.87 37.37 -19.24
C ALA A 117 18.18 37.95 -18.68
N LYS A 118 18.50 39.22 -18.99
CA LYS A 118 19.73 39.89 -18.54
C LYS A 118 19.84 40.06 -17.02
N LYS A 119 18.73 39.92 -16.28
CA LYS A 119 18.72 39.98 -14.81
C LYS A 119 19.26 38.71 -14.16
N TYR A 120 19.32 37.60 -14.90
CA TYR A 120 19.65 36.28 -14.38
C TYR A 120 20.97 35.77 -14.97
N GLN A 121 21.61 34.84 -14.27
CA GLN A 121 22.80 34.13 -14.77
C GLN A 121 22.54 32.64 -15.00
N THR A 122 21.50 32.09 -14.36
CA THR A 122 21.14 30.68 -14.46
C THR A 122 19.63 30.53 -14.56
N ILE A 123 19.17 29.62 -15.41
CA ILE A 123 17.77 29.22 -15.53
C ILE A 123 17.66 27.76 -15.06
N SER A 124 16.79 27.53 -14.09
CA SER A 124 16.40 26.23 -13.59
C SER A 124 15.08 25.79 -14.23
N MET A 125 15.00 24.53 -14.62
CA MET A 125 13.81 23.92 -15.21
C MET A 125 13.33 22.74 -14.37
N ILE A 126 12.09 22.33 -14.58
CA ILE A 126 11.51 21.15 -13.96
C ILE A 126 11.91 19.93 -14.79
N ARG A 127 12.37 18.87 -14.14
CA ARG A 127 12.61 17.59 -14.78
C ARG A 127 11.76 16.49 -14.14
N TYR A 128 11.04 15.76 -14.97
CA TYR A 128 10.35 14.54 -14.59
C TYR A 128 11.28 13.36 -14.80
N GLU A 129 11.59 12.67 -13.70
CA GLU A 129 12.39 11.46 -13.66
C GLU A 129 11.42 10.27 -13.71
N TYR A 130 11.29 9.64 -14.87
CA TYR A 130 10.35 8.52 -15.04
C TYR A 130 10.90 7.23 -14.47
N ALA A 131 10.04 6.49 -13.76
CA ALA A 131 10.39 5.19 -13.21
C ALA A 131 10.52 4.09 -14.29
N ASP A 132 9.77 4.22 -15.38
CA ASP A 132 9.73 3.25 -16.47
C ASP A 132 9.33 3.87 -17.82
N SER A 133 9.25 3.04 -18.85
CA SER A 133 8.87 3.44 -20.21
C SER A 133 7.41 3.85 -20.36
N THR A 134 6.54 3.60 -19.37
CA THR A 134 5.12 3.99 -19.43
C THR A 134 4.91 5.48 -19.21
N ARG A 135 5.91 6.17 -18.64
CA ARG A 135 5.88 7.59 -18.27
C ARG A 135 4.70 7.98 -17.36
N LYS A 136 4.13 7.03 -16.61
CA LYS A 136 2.99 7.25 -15.71
C LYS A 136 3.41 7.75 -14.33
N GLU A 137 4.50 7.20 -13.81
CA GLU A 137 5.06 7.55 -12.50
C GLU A 137 6.37 8.28 -12.69
N PHE A 138 6.50 9.42 -12.01
CA PHE A 138 7.70 10.24 -12.05
C PHE A 138 7.94 10.96 -10.73
N THR A 139 9.21 11.23 -10.44
CA THR A 139 9.59 12.22 -9.43
C THR A 139 9.96 13.54 -10.11
N THR A 140 9.89 14.64 -9.37
CA THR A 140 10.19 15.97 -9.91
C THR A 140 11.48 16.49 -9.30
N THR A 141 12.40 16.97 -10.14
CA THR A 141 13.64 17.63 -9.70
C THR A 141 13.80 18.96 -10.42
N TYR A 142 14.29 19.98 -9.72
CA TYR A 142 14.71 21.24 -10.34
C TYR A 142 16.17 21.12 -10.80
N TYR A 143 16.43 21.44 -12.07
CA TYR A 143 17.76 21.28 -12.65
C TYR A 143 18.25 22.54 -13.35
N MET A 144 19.44 22.99 -12.95
CA MET A 144 20.11 24.18 -13.48
C MET A 144 20.81 23.82 -14.81
N ARG A 145 20.04 23.87 -15.90
CA ARG A 145 20.45 23.36 -17.22
C ARG A 145 20.87 24.45 -18.21
N ILE A 146 20.45 25.70 -18.00
CA ILE A 146 20.78 26.81 -18.90
C ILE A 146 21.54 27.88 -18.13
N HIS A 147 22.72 28.21 -18.62
CA HIS A 147 23.66 29.11 -17.96
C HIS A 147 24.09 30.20 -18.92
N ARG A 148 24.26 31.42 -18.42
CA ARG A 148 24.90 32.46 -19.21
C ARG A 148 26.36 32.08 -19.43
N ARG A 149 26.87 32.28 -20.64
CA ARG A 149 28.28 31.99 -20.95
C ARG A 149 29.19 33.02 -20.29
N ILE A 150 29.75 32.63 -19.17
CA ILE A 150 30.74 33.41 -18.41
C ILE A 150 32.14 32.87 -18.74
N PRO A 151 33.08 33.72 -19.19
CA PRO A 151 34.46 33.29 -19.45
C PRO A 151 35.08 32.58 -18.24
N GLY A 152 35.66 31.40 -18.48
CA GLY A 152 36.30 30.59 -17.43
C GLY A 152 35.35 29.67 -16.64
N ASN A 153 34.03 29.80 -16.77
CA ASN A 153 33.10 28.82 -16.21
C ASN A 153 33.15 27.53 -17.05
N ARG A 154 33.47 26.39 -16.42
CA ARG A 154 33.68 25.11 -17.09
C ARG A 154 32.99 23.99 -16.34
N PHE A 155 32.62 22.92 -17.04
CA PHE A 155 32.17 21.70 -16.38
C PHE A 155 33.33 21.15 -15.55
N ALA A 156 33.08 20.96 -14.27
CA ALA A 156 34.00 20.32 -13.35
C ALA A 156 33.56 18.87 -13.11
N ARG A 157 34.55 18.01 -12.80
CA ARG A 157 34.41 16.58 -12.46
C ARG A 157 34.17 15.65 -13.65
N LYS A 158 34.60 14.40 -13.47
CA LYS A 158 34.50 13.34 -14.49
C LYS A 158 33.10 12.75 -14.61
N ILE A 159 32.38 12.67 -13.49
CA ILE A 159 31.05 12.08 -13.32
C ILE A 159 30.23 13.04 -12.44
N HIS A 160 28.92 13.12 -12.67
CA HIS A 160 28.06 14.14 -12.06
C HIS A 160 28.63 15.54 -12.30
N GLU A 161 29.08 15.75 -13.54
CA GLU A 161 29.69 16.97 -14.01
C GLU A 161 28.69 18.12 -13.94
N THR A 162 29.12 19.24 -13.38
CA THR A 162 28.25 20.41 -13.22
C THR A 162 28.97 21.64 -13.72
N LEU A 163 28.22 22.51 -14.40
CA LEU A 163 28.63 23.89 -14.64
C LEU A 163 28.25 24.72 -13.41
N ILE A 164 29.12 25.63 -12.97
CA ILE A 164 28.84 26.45 -11.78
C ILE A 164 27.65 27.37 -12.09
N ALA A 165 26.60 27.26 -11.28
CA ALA A 165 25.46 28.15 -11.33
C ALA A 165 25.77 29.46 -10.61
N TYR A 166 25.46 30.58 -11.25
CA TYR A 166 25.58 31.90 -10.66
C TYR A 166 24.19 32.50 -10.42
N SER A 167 24.09 33.30 -9.35
CA SER A 167 22.90 34.09 -9.05
C SER A 167 22.90 35.42 -9.84
N PRO A 168 21.72 36.02 -10.10
CA PRO A 168 20.39 35.53 -9.76
C PRO A 168 19.95 34.33 -10.60
N ILE A 169 19.27 33.37 -9.97
CA ILE A 169 18.69 32.18 -10.61
C ILE A 169 17.20 32.42 -10.81
N VAL A 170 16.68 32.10 -11.99
CA VAL A 170 15.24 32.04 -12.25
C VAL A 170 14.80 30.60 -12.42
N GLN A 171 13.67 30.25 -11.81
CA GLN A 171 13.05 28.94 -11.95
C GLN A 171 11.85 29.07 -12.88
N LEU A 172 11.85 28.30 -13.97
CA LEU A 172 10.76 28.27 -14.93
C LEU A 172 9.92 27.00 -14.75
N PRO A 173 8.61 27.07 -15.05
CA PRO A 173 7.75 25.89 -15.09
C PRO A 173 7.99 24.99 -16.31
N THR A 174 8.96 25.33 -17.17
CA THR A 174 9.35 24.53 -18.34
C THR A 174 9.78 23.13 -17.92
N LEU A 175 9.24 22.12 -18.60
CA LEU A 175 9.41 20.73 -18.26
C LEU A 175 10.39 20.01 -19.20
N VAL A 176 11.19 19.10 -18.64
CA VAL A 176 12.02 18.13 -19.34
C VAL A 176 11.67 16.73 -18.86
N HIS A 177 11.43 15.82 -19.79
CA HIS A 177 11.14 14.40 -19.56
C HIS A 177 12.45 13.61 -19.60
N HIS A 178 12.79 12.85 -18.56
CA HIS A 178 14.01 12.03 -18.53
C HIS A 178 13.69 10.55 -18.36
N SER A 179 14.18 9.75 -19.31
CA SER A 179 13.90 8.31 -19.43
C SER A 179 15.05 7.41 -18.95
N GLY A 180 16.13 8.00 -18.43
CA GLY A 180 17.41 7.32 -18.19
C GLY A 180 17.48 6.38 -16.98
N TYR A 181 16.37 6.06 -16.31
CA TYR A 181 16.30 5.25 -15.08
C TYR A 181 15.57 3.90 -15.22
N GLN A 182 15.35 3.41 -16.44
CA GLN A 182 14.93 2.03 -16.66
C GLN A 182 15.93 1.07 -15.99
N LYS A 183 15.45 0.03 -15.30
CA LYS A 183 16.26 -0.80 -14.38
C LYS A 183 17.54 -1.34 -15.03
N GLU A 184 17.44 -1.79 -16.27
CA GLU A 184 18.55 -2.32 -17.07
C GLU A 184 19.57 -1.23 -17.42
N VAL A 185 19.10 -0.09 -17.93
CA VAL A 185 19.92 1.09 -18.28
C VAL A 185 20.62 1.66 -17.04
N PHE A 186 19.93 1.68 -15.91
CA PHE A 186 20.47 2.16 -14.65
C PHE A 186 21.64 1.28 -14.18
N ARG A 187 21.52 -0.05 -14.30
CA ARG A 187 22.59 -0.98 -13.92
C ARG A 187 23.84 -0.80 -14.79
N GLU A 188 23.67 -0.64 -16.10
CA GLU A 188 24.79 -0.38 -17.01
C GLU A 188 25.50 0.93 -16.67
N LYS A 189 24.74 2.00 -16.37
CA LYS A 189 25.28 3.28 -15.89
C LYS A 189 26.06 3.11 -14.58
N GLN A 190 25.55 2.35 -13.61
CA GLN A 190 26.25 2.06 -12.35
C GLN A 190 27.60 1.39 -12.58
N LEU A 191 27.62 0.30 -13.37
CA LEU A 191 28.85 -0.47 -13.64
C LEU A 191 29.88 0.34 -14.43
N ARG A 192 29.44 1.17 -15.37
CA ARG A 192 30.31 2.08 -16.13
C ARG A 192 30.91 3.17 -15.25
N ASN A 193 30.11 3.77 -14.36
CA ASN A 193 30.53 4.92 -13.57
C ASN A 193 31.42 4.54 -12.37
N ARG A 194 31.26 3.35 -11.80
CA ARG A 194 32.01 2.86 -10.63
C ARG A 194 33.54 3.03 -10.76
N PRO A 195 34.22 2.45 -11.79
CA PRO A 195 35.67 2.60 -11.90
C PRO A 195 36.11 4.06 -12.12
N LEU A 196 35.26 4.90 -12.73
CA LEU A 196 35.58 6.31 -12.96
C LEU A 196 35.57 7.12 -11.67
N LEU A 197 34.63 6.82 -10.75
CA LEU A 197 34.57 7.46 -9.42
C LEU A 197 35.68 6.95 -8.48
N GLU A 198 36.00 5.65 -8.53
CA GLU A 198 37.09 5.05 -7.74
C GLU A 198 38.47 5.61 -8.13
N GLN A 199 38.66 5.94 -9.41
CA GLN A 199 39.91 6.49 -9.95
C GLN A 199 39.95 8.02 -10.02
N GLU A 200 38.91 8.72 -9.53
CA GLU A 200 38.89 10.18 -9.52
C GLU A 200 39.97 10.72 -8.54
N PRO A 201 40.87 11.61 -8.98
CA PRO A 201 41.95 12.12 -8.14
C PRO A 201 41.43 13.08 -7.05
N GLY A 202 42.19 13.23 -5.97
CA GLY A 202 41.86 14.13 -4.86
C GLY A 202 41.36 13.40 -3.60
N PRO A 203 41.15 14.14 -2.50
CA PRO A 203 40.73 13.54 -1.23
C PRO A 203 39.35 12.92 -1.34
N MET A 204 39.12 11.88 -0.54
CA MET A 204 37.78 11.35 -0.35
C MET A 204 36.97 12.33 0.50
N THR A 205 35.72 12.58 0.12
CA THR A 205 34.81 13.49 0.83
C THR A 205 33.48 12.77 1.07
N PRO A 206 32.65 13.23 2.03
CA PRO A 206 31.31 12.67 2.25
C PRO A 206 30.47 12.62 0.96
N ARG A 207 30.57 13.68 0.13
CA ARG A 207 29.92 13.72 -1.19
C ARG A 207 30.42 12.64 -2.14
N ARG A 208 31.74 12.43 -2.24
CA ARG A 208 32.31 11.40 -3.13
C ARG A 208 31.96 9.98 -2.68
N LEU A 209 31.94 9.73 -1.36
CA LEU A 209 31.49 8.46 -0.80
C LEU A 209 30.02 8.20 -1.10
N ARG A 210 29.16 9.23 -0.95
CA ARG A 210 27.75 9.15 -1.35
C ARG A 210 27.65 8.75 -2.82
N GLU A 211 28.27 9.51 -3.72
CA GLU A 211 28.14 9.26 -5.17
C GLU A 211 28.70 7.88 -5.57
N LEU A 212 29.80 7.43 -4.95
CA LEU A 212 30.30 6.08 -5.14
C LEU A 212 29.29 5.03 -4.67
N SER A 213 28.61 5.27 -3.55
CA SER A 213 27.56 4.39 -3.02
C SER A 213 26.38 4.22 -4.00
N ASP A 214 26.11 5.20 -4.86
CA ASP A 214 25.03 5.10 -5.87
C ASP A 214 25.36 4.16 -7.02
N THR A 215 26.63 3.81 -7.18
CA THR A 215 27.06 2.81 -8.16
C THR A 215 26.88 1.37 -7.67
N TYR A 216 26.50 1.17 -6.42
CA TYR A 216 26.20 -0.13 -5.83
C TYR A 216 24.68 -0.34 -5.75
N ALA A 217 24.22 -1.48 -6.22
CA ALA A 217 22.81 -1.86 -6.22
C ALA A 217 22.36 -2.31 -4.83
N PHE A 218 21.12 -1.97 -4.46
CA PHE A 218 20.58 -2.34 -3.16
C PHE A 218 19.95 -3.75 -3.15
N ASP A 219 19.57 -4.28 -4.31
CA ASP A 219 18.94 -5.60 -4.46
C ASP A 219 19.96 -6.75 -4.55
N ILE A 220 21.25 -6.45 -4.53
CA ILE A 220 22.36 -7.42 -4.45
C ILE A 220 22.98 -7.33 -3.03
N PRO A 221 22.91 -8.40 -2.21
CA PRO A 221 23.28 -8.32 -0.78
C PRO A 221 24.66 -7.72 -0.49
N TRP A 222 25.71 -8.21 -1.17
CA TRP A 222 27.07 -7.71 -0.93
C TRP A 222 27.28 -6.27 -1.43
N GLU A 223 26.55 -5.84 -2.47
CA GLU A 223 26.59 -4.45 -2.93
C GLU A 223 25.82 -3.53 -1.99
N ALA A 224 24.71 -4.00 -1.40
CA ALA A 224 23.98 -3.28 -0.37
C ALA A 224 24.84 -3.05 0.88
N ASP A 225 25.59 -4.08 1.31
CA ASP A 225 26.56 -3.96 2.41
C ASP A 225 27.64 -2.93 2.09
N ARG A 226 28.20 -2.97 0.87
CA ARG A 226 29.21 -2.01 0.42
C ARG A 226 28.66 -0.59 0.33
N LYS A 227 27.43 -0.41 -0.16
CA LYS A 227 26.74 0.88 -0.20
C LYS A 227 26.60 1.46 1.21
N LYS A 228 26.19 0.62 2.18
CA LYS A 228 26.03 0.99 3.58
C LYS A 228 27.37 1.38 4.23
N GLU A 229 28.43 0.61 3.98
CA GLU A 229 29.78 0.90 4.45
C GLU A 229 30.28 2.28 4.00
N LEU A 230 30.14 2.60 2.70
CA LEU A 230 30.54 3.90 2.15
C LEU A 230 29.78 5.07 2.78
N LEU A 231 28.48 4.91 3.02
CA LEU A 231 27.65 5.93 3.65
C LEU A 231 27.99 6.11 5.14
N TYR A 232 28.34 5.04 5.86
CA TYR A 232 28.85 5.16 7.23
C TYR A 232 30.20 5.86 7.29
N GLN A 233 31.12 5.55 6.37
CA GLN A 233 32.40 6.26 6.27
C GLN A 233 32.18 7.76 6.06
N ALA A 234 31.19 8.15 5.25
CA ALA A 234 30.85 9.56 5.04
C ALA A 234 30.37 10.24 6.34
N ILE A 235 29.47 9.60 7.09
CA ILE A 235 29.00 10.11 8.39
C ILE A 235 30.14 10.18 9.41
N GLU A 236 31.03 9.19 9.43
CA GLU A 236 32.20 9.18 10.32
C GLU A 236 33.12 10.35 10.02
N MET A 237 33.41 10.63 8.75
CA MET A 237 34.20 11.80 8.33
C MET A 237 33.59 13.12 8.81
N GLU A 238 32.29 13.33 8.63
CA GLU A 238 31.57 14.52 9.14
C GLU A 238 31.57 14.61 10.68
N SER A 239 31.62 13.46 11.36
CA SER A 239 31.70 13.40 12.81
C SER A 239 33.06 13.85 13.33
N GLN A 240 34.13 13.48 12.62
CA GLN A 240 35.53 13.77 12.95
C GLN A 240 35.93 15.20 12.55
N ASP A 241 35.41 15.72 11.43
CA ASP A 241 35.67 17.09 10.97
C ASP A 241 34.36 17.88 10.79
N LYS A 242 34.03 18.68 11.81
CA LYS A 242 32.83 19.53 11.81
C LYS A 242 32.86 20.63 10.75
N SER A 243 34.01 20.97 10.18
CA SER A 243 34.11 21.98 9.12
C SER A 243 33.50 21.51 7.80
N LEU A 244 33.39 20.19 7.58
CA LEU A 244 32.73 19.60 6.43
C LEU A 244 31.20 19.84 6.43
N GLY A 245 30.62 20.11 7.60
CA GLY A 245 29.18 20.18 7.78
C GLY A 245 28.50 18.82 7.64
N MET A 246 27.17 18.82 7.77
CA MET A 246 26.35 17.63 7.57
C MET A 246 25.86 17.61 6.12
N TYR A 247 26.09 16.52 5.39
CA TYR A 247 25.66 16.37 4.01
C TYR A 247 24.33 15.61 3.95
N PRO A 248 23.17 16.28 3.75
CA PRO A 248 21.86 15.63 3.95
C PRO A 248 21.65 14.38 3.09
N SER A 249 22.18 14.38 1.88
CA SER A 249 22.05 13.27 0.94
C SER A 249 22.71 11.98 1.41
N VAL A 250 23.72 12.03 2.28
CA VAL A 250 24.31 10.83 2.91
C VAL A 250 23.28 10.18 3.85
N TYR A 251 22.63 10.98 4.69
CA TYR A 251 21.65 10.48 5.66
C TYR A 251 20.37 10.02 4.98
N THR A 252 19.85 10.77 4.00
CA THR A 252 18.66 10.33 3.25
C THR A 252 18.93 9.04 2.50
N SER A 253 20.09 8.91 1.84
CA SER A 253 20.46 7.69 1.12
C SER A 253 20.61 6.49 2.06
N LEU A 254 21.23 6.67 3.22
CA LEU A 254 21.43 5.60 4.19
C LEU A 254 20.11 5.20 4.88
N ALA A 255 19.30 6.16 5.30
CA ALA A 255 18.01 5.89 5.92
C ALA A 255 17.06 5.17 4.94
N ASN A 256 17.02 5.59 3.67
CA ASN A 256 16.25 4.91 2.63
C ASN A 256 16.78 3.50 2.34
N LEU A 257 18.10 3.30 2.31
CA LEU A 257 18.68 1.96 2.17
C LEU A 257 18.27 1.05 3.33
N CYS A 258 18.37 1.51 4.57
CA CYS A 258 17.95 0.74 5.74
C CYS A 258 16.45 0.41 5.68
N LEU A 259 15.61 1.36 5.26
CA LEU A 259 14.18 1.13 5.07
C LEU A 259 13.90 0.05 4.00
N ALA A 260 14.59 0.12 2.85
CA ALA A 260 14.47 -0.86 1.77
C ALA A 260 14.94 -2.26 2.19
N LEU A 261 15.96 -2.34 3.04
CA LEU A 261 16.46 -3.58 3.64
C LEU A 261 15.61 -4.05 4.85
N LYS A 262 14.54 -3.34 5.21
CA LYS A 262 13.67 -3.60 6.37
C LYS A 262 14.40 -3.51 7.72
N GLU A 263 15.51 -2.78 7.77
CA GLU A 263 16.28 -2.49 8.99
C GLU A 263 15.70 -1.25 9.69
N TYR A 264 14.45 -1.35 10.14
CA TYR A 264 13.68 -0.20 10.61
C TYR A 264 14.28 0.52 11.82
N ALA A 265 14.85 -0.23 12.76
CA ALA A 265 15.52 0.35 13.93
C ALA A 265 16.75 1.19 13.52
N GLU A 266 17.47 0.74 12.49
CA GLU A 266 18.65 1.45 12.00
C GLU A 266 18.25 2.69 11.18
N ALA A 267 17.23 2.57 10.31
CA ALA A 267 16.64 3.71 9.61
C ALA A 267 16.17 4.80 10.59
N GLU A 268 15.51 4.39 11.69
CA GLU A 268 15.11 5.30 12.76
C GLU A 268 16.30 6.00 13.42
N ARG A 269 17.37 5.25 13.73
CA ARG A 269 18.59 5.79 14.35
C ARG A 269 19.24 6.85 13.47
N ILE A 270 19.41 6.57 12.17
CA ILE A 270 19.99 7.49 11.19
C ILE A 270 19.12 8.74 11.02
N ALA A 271 17.81 8.57 10.87
CA ALA A 271 16.87 9.68 10.74
C ALA A 271 16.93 10.63 11.95
N LYS A 272 16.94 10.07 13.17
CA LYS A 272 17.10 10.86 14.40
C LYS A 272 18.45 11.55 14.49
N GLN A 273 19.53 10.88 14.10
CA GLN A 273 20.87 11.48 14.07
C GLN A 273 20.91 12.70 13.15
N TYR A 274 20.32 12.61 11.96
CA TYR A 274 20.20 13.73 11.03
C TYR A 274 19.39 14.89 11.63
N LEU A 275 18.16 14.62 12.09
CA LEU A 275 17.26 15.66 12.63
C LEU A 275 17.87 16.37 13.85
N ASN A 276 18.57 15.63 14.72
CA ASN A 276 19.27 16.20 15.87
C ASN A 276 20.42 17.12 15.44
N GLY A 277 21.22 16.74 14.44
CA GLY A 277 22.31 17.60 13.92
C GLY A 277 21.83 18.82 13.12
N ARG A 278 20.54 18.82 12.76
CA ARG A 278 19.82 19.92 12.10
C ARG A 278 18.99 20.78 13.04
N ALA A 279 18.89 20.43 14.32
CA ALA A 279 18.05 21.15 15.28
C ALA A 279 18.34 22.67 15.29
N GLY A 280 17.27 23.47 15.24
CA GLY A 280 17.35 24.94 15.25
C GLY A 280 17.72 25.60 13.92
N LYS A 281 17.92 24.83 12.84
CA LYS A 281 18.19 25.37 11.51
C LYS A 281 16.91 25.42 10.64
N PRO A 282 16.80 26.32 9.65
CA PRO A 282 15.62 26.39 8.76
C PRO A 282 15.37 25.07 8.03
N PRO A 283 14.12 24.58 7.94
CA PRO A 283 13.85 23.26 7.36
C PRO A 283 14.25 23.19 5.89
N LEU A 284 14.84 22.07 5.50
CA LEU A 284 15.18 21.74 4.11
C LEU A 284 14.21 20.69 3.56
N MET A 285 14.34 20.37 2.27
CA MET A 285 13.60 19.25 1.70
C MET A 285 14.05 17.90 2.26
N SER A 286 15.34 17.72 2.57
CA SER A 286 15.83 16.51 3.24
C SER A 286 15.18 16.29 4.61
N ASP A 287 14.80 17.36 5.33
CA ASP A 287 14.04 17.24 6.57
C ASP A 287 12.64 16.64 6.31
N MET A 288 12.00 16.96 5.18
CA MET A 288 10.72 16.36 4.79
C MET A 288 10.87 14.85 4.54
N GLU A 289 11.84 14.47 3.70
CA GLU A 289 12.14 13.07 3.35
C GLU A 289 12.52 12.26 4.61
N ILE A 290 13.37 12.79 5.49
CA ILE A 290 13.78 12.10 6.72
C ILE A 290 12.61 11.92 7.69
N ASN A 291 11.72 12.90 7.82
CA ASN A 291 10.53 12.76 8.66
C ASN A 291 9.58 11.69 8.11
N TYR A 292 9.45 11.58 6.78
CA TYR A 292 8.70 10.51 6.14
C TYR A 292 9.30 9.12 6.44
N ILE A 293 10.60 8.95 6.23
CA ILE A 293 11.33 7.71 6.51
C ILE A 293 11.24 7.33 7.99
N LEU A 294 11.40 8.31 8.89
CA LEU A 294 11.30 8.10 10.33
C LEU A 294 9.89 7.61 10.73
N GLY A 295 8.86 8.25 10.18
CA GLY A 295 7.48 7.87 10.38
C GLY A 295 7.19 6.43 9.92
N LEU A 296 7.62 6.09 8.70
CA LEU A 296 7.51 4.72 8.17
C LEU A 296 8.26 3.70 9.02
N SER A 297 9.49 4.02 9.41
CA SER A 297 10.34 3.12 10.21
C SER A 297 9.73 2.86 11.59
N LEU A 298 9.12 3.86 12.22
CA LEU A 298 8.44 3.70 13.50
C LEU A 298 7.12 2.91 13.35
N HIS A 299 6.38 3.15 12.27
CA HIS A 299 5.14 2.40 12.00
C HIS A 299 5.42 0.91 11.76
N ASN A 300 6.48 0.56 11.04
CA ASN A 300 6.88 -0.85 10.82
C ASN A 300 7.44 -1.52 12.08
N GLN A 301 7.71 -0.76 13.14
CA GLN A 301 8.09 -1.26 14.47
C GLN A 301 6.90 -1.26 15.45
N ASP A 302 5.67 -1.05 14.97
CA ASP A 302 4.46 -0.88 15.78
C ASP A 302 4.53 0.25 16.83
N ALA A 303 5.46 1.20 16.66
CA ALA A 303 5.69 2.32 17.56
C ALA A 303 4.77 3.52 17.21
N PHE A 304 3.46 3.28 17.15
CA PHE A 304 2.47 4.24 16.60
C PHE A 304 2.49 5.60 17.27
N SER A 305 2.56 5.66 18.61
CA SER A 305 2.61 6.92 19.36
C SER A 305 3.83 7.77 18.99
N ARG A 306 4.96 7.14 18.68
CA ARG A 306 6.20 7.81 18.27
C ARG A 306 6.18 8.17 16.79
N ALA A 307 5.46 7.43 15.96
CA ALA A 307 5.33 7.68 14.52
C ALA A 307 4.50 8.93 14.19
N VAL A 308 3.54 9.31 15.04
CA VAL A 308 2.64 10.45 14.80
C VAL A 308 3.38 11.77 14.58
N ALA A 309 4.32 12.11 15.45
CA ALA A 309 5.05 13.38 15.37
C ALA A 309 5.85 13.56 14.06
N PRO A 310 6.73 12.62 13.64
CA PRO A 310 7.46 12.74 12.39
C PRO A 310 6.53 12.71 11.16
N LEU A 311 5.46 11.90 11.15
CA LEU A 311 4.49 11.90 10.04
C LEU A 311 3.77 13.25 9.91
N LYS A 312 3.37 13.88 11.02
CA LYS A 312 2.81 15.24 11.01
C LYS A 312 3.81 16.30 10.58
N GLN A 313 5.07 16.17 10.99
CA GLN A 313 6.14 17.06 10.58
C GLN A 313 6.38 16.96 9.07
N TYR A 314 6.38 15.74 8.52
CA TYR A 314 6.38 15.52 7.08
C TYR A 314 5.21 16.25 6.40
N GLN A 315 3.98 16.12 6.92
CA GLN A 315 2.82 16.79 6.30
C GLN A 315 2.97 18.31 6.25
N ALA A 316 3.43 18.92 7.35
CA ALA A 316 3.66 20.36 7.41
C ALA A 316 4.74 20.82 6.42
N LEU A 317 5.77 20.02 6.20
CA LEU A 317 6.84 20.31 5.23
C LEU A 317 6.38 20.08 3.79
N TYR A 318 5.58 19.04 3.54
CA TYR A 318 4.97 18.75 2.25
C TYR A 318 4.08 19.91 1.77
N GLU A 319 3.25 20.46 2.66
CA GLU A 319 2.42 21.63 2.37
C GLU A 319 3.27 22.87 2.07
N GLN A 320 4.36 23.10 2.82
CA GLN A 320 5.31 24.19 2.54
C GLN A 320 6.00 24.01 1.19
N TYR A 321 6.40 22.79 0.84
CA TYR A 321 7.01 22.47 -0.45
C TYR A 321 6.05 22.79 -1.60
N HIS A 322 4.80 22.30 -1.53
CA HIS A 322 3.77 22.55 -2.55
C HIS A 322 3.32 24.02 -2.61
N ALA A 323 3.50 24.79 -1.53
CA ALA A 323 3.28 26.23 -1.50
C ALA A 323 4.50 27.05 -1.98
N GLY A 324 5.61 26.41 -2.35
CA GLY A 324 6.85 27.09 -2.75
C GLY A 324 7.55 27.84 -1.60
N LYS A 325 7.29 27.44 -0.35
CA LYS A 325 7.81 28.09 0.87
C LYS A 325 8.94 27.31 1.56
N LEU A 326 9.09 26.03 1.24
CA LEU A 326 10.18 25.21 1.79
C LEU A 326 11.49 25.55 1.09
N CYS A 327 12.60 25.62 1.84
CA CYS A 327 13.92 25.81 1.26
C CYS A 327 14.31 24.57 0.43
N THR A 328 14.68 24.79 -0.83
CA THR A 328 15.01 23.73 -1.80
C THR A 328 16.47 23.76 -2.23
N GLU A 329 17.35 24.43 -1.48
CA GLU A 329 18.79 24.53 -1.80
C GLU A 329 19.48 23.16 -1.87
N ASP A 330 18.96 22.15 -1.16
CA ASP A 330 19.47 20.78 -1.15
C ASP A 330 18.87 19.88 -2.23
N ALA A 331 17.92 20.38 -3.04
CA ALA A 331 17.21 19.62 -4.08
C ALA A 331 18.12 18.97 -5.12
N GLY A 332 19.24 19.63 -5.43
CA GLY A 332 20.22 19.07 -6.37
C GLY A 332 20.99 17.86 -5.83
N SER A 333 20.82 17.51 -4.55
CA SER A 333 21.59 16.45 -3.88
C SER A 333 20.74 15.31 -3.31
N VAL A 334 19.42 15.46 -3.25
CA VAL A 334 18.51 14.51 -2.60
C VAL A 334 17.43 14.06 -3.58
N THR A 335 17.16 12.76 -3.62
CA THR A 335 16.04 12.19 -4.40
C THR A 335 14.73 12.40 -3.64
N LEU A 336 13.73 12.96 -4.31
CA LEU A 336 12.42 13.29 -3.73
C LEU A 336 11.41 12.16 -3.96
N ALA A 337 11.56 11.05 -3.23
CA ALA A 337 10.56 9.98 -3.25
C ALA A 337 9.29 10.41 -2.51
N SER A 338 9.41 11.17 -1.41
CA SER A 338 8.26 11.56 -0.58
C SER A 338 7.50 12.81 -1.03
N ALA A 339 7.77 13.36 -2.21
CA ALA A 339 7.12 14.61 -2.66
C ALA A 339 5.82 14.37 -3.44
N GLY A 340 5.47 13.12 -3.73
CA GLY A 340 4.31 12.77 -4.53
C GLY A 340 3.00 12.79 -3.75
N LYS A 341 1.89 12.91 -4.49
CA LYS A 341 0.54 12.76 -3.93
C LYS A 341 0.33 11.37 -3.32
N GLY A 342 0.99 10.33 -3.85
CA GLY A 342 0.91 8.97 -3.34
C GLY A 342 1.43 8.87 -1.91
N GLU A 343 2.61 9.43 -1.63
CA GLU A 343 3.25 9.41 -0.32
C GLU A 343 2.50 10.27 0.70
N TRP A 344 1.90 11.37 0.25
CA TRP A 344 0.97 12.15 1.04
C TRP A 344 -0.27 11.33 1.45
N MET A 345 -0.88 10.60 0.50
CA MET A 345 -2.03 9.73 0.77
C MET A 345 -1.66 8.59 1.72
N LEU A 346 -0.51 7.95 1.49
CA LEU A 346 0.01 6.92 2.38
C LEU A 346 0.27 7.46 3.78
N THR A 347 0.78 8.69 3.91
CA THR A 347 0.99 9.29 5.24
C THR A 347 -0.32 9.56 5.99
N ASN A 348 -1.36 10.06 5.31
CA ASN A 348 -2.70 10.16 5.93
C ASN A 348 -3.17 8.79 6.43
N PHE A 349 -2.92 7.76 5.63
CA PHE A 349 -3.31 6.40 5.97
C PHE A 349 -2.55 5.85 7.18
N LEU A 350 -1.22 6.03 7.24
CA LEU A 350 -0.39 5.62 8.36
C LEU A 350 -0.76 6.36 9.65
N LEU A 351 -1.09 7.65 9.56
CA LEU A 351 -1.61 8.42 10.69
C LEU A 351 -2.96 7.87 11.15
N ALA A 352 -3.87 7.56 10.23
CA ALA A 352 -5.13 6.93 10.57
C ALA A 352 -4.96 5.57 11.26
N PHE A 353 -4.09 4.70 10.72
CA PHE A 353 -3.76 3.41 11.34
C PHE A 353 -3.19 3.63 12.75
N GLY A 354 -2.20 4.52 12.89
CA GLY A 354 -1.58 4.82 14.17
C GLY A 354 -2.58 5.34 15.19
N TYR A 355 -3.45 6.28 14.82
CA TYR A 355 -4.48 6.82 15.71
C TYR A 355 -5.53 5.78 16.08
N ALA A 356 -5.94 4.92 15.13
CA ALA A 356 -6.86 3.82 15.42
C ALA A 356 -6.24 2.84 16.44
N LYS A 357 -4.94 2.50 16.31
CA LYS A 357 -4.22 1.68 17.29
C LYS A 357 -4.06 2.34 18.66
N LEU A 358 -4.14 3.66 18.74
CA LEU A 358 -4.10 4.42 20.00
C LEU A 358 -5.49 4.70 20.59
N GLY A 359 -6.58 4.24 19.96
CA GLY A 359 -7.94 4.49 20.41
C GLY A 359 -8.54 5.85 20.01
N GLU A 360 -7.84 6.64 19.18
CA GLU A 360 -8.28 7.97 18.75
C GLU A 360 -9.09 7.92 17.45
N TYR A 361 -10.23 7.24 17.46
CA TYR A 361 -11.00 6.92 16.24
C TYR A 361 -11.54 8.12 15.47
N GLN A 362 -11.92 9.20 16.16
CA GLN A 362 -12.35 10.44 15.49
C GLN A 362 -11.22 11.07 14.69
N THR A 363 -10.02 11.11 15.27
CA THR A 363 -8.81 11.60 14.60
C THR A 363 -8.44 10.68 13.43
N ALA A 364 -8.49 9.37 13.64
CA ALA A 364 -8.26 8.40 12.57
C ALA A 364 -9.21 8.60 11.39
N ARG A 365 -10.52 8.79 11.66
CA ARG A 365 -11.52 9.07 10.63
C ARG A 365 -11.21 10.35 9.85
N ALA A 366 -10.85 11.43 10.54
CA ALA A 366 -10.53 12.70 9.90
C ALA A 366 -9.34 12.59 8.92
N TYR A 367 -8.35 11.73 9.21
CA TYR A 367 -7.26 11.45 8.28
C TYR A 367 -7.69 10.58 7.10
N LEU A 368 -8.53 9.59 7.35
CA LEU A 368 -9.07 8.74 6.29
C LEU A 368 -9.96 9.52 5.31
N ASP A 369 -10.76 10.47 5.78
CA ASP A 369 -11.62 11.31 4.93
C ASP A 369 -10.80 12.28 4.04
N ARG A 370 -9.54 12.55 4.40
CA ARG A 370 -8.58 13.31 3.56
C ARG A 370 -7.84 12.44 2.55
N THR A 371 -8.08 11.12 2.56
CA THR A 371 -7.39 10.17 1.70
C THR A 371 -8.25 9.82 0.49
N ASP A 372 -7.75 10.10 -0.72
CA ASP A 372 -8.30 9.59 -1.96
C ASP A 372 -7.95 8.10 -2.11
N ARG A 373 -8.90 7.25 -1.73
CA ARG A 373 -8.77 5.79 -1.82
C ARG A 373 -8.45 5.31 -3.23
N LYS A 374 -8.83 6.03 -4.30
CA LYS A 374 -8.55 5.61 -5.68
C LYS A 374 -7.06 5.58 -6.00
N LEU A 375 -6.29 6.48 -5.37
CA LEU A 375 -4.84 6.54 -5.53
C LEU A 375 -4.11 5.48 -4.70
N LEU A 376 -4.71 5.05 -3.59
CA LEU A 376 -4.05 4.19 -2.61
C LEU A 376 -4.36 2.69 -2.80
N LEU A 377 -5.62 2.35 -3.12
CA LEU A 377 -6.06 0.96 -3.21
C LEU A 377 -5.29 0.12 -4.25
N PRO A 378 -4.91 0.63 -5.43
CA PRO A 378 -4.16 -0.18 -6.40
C PRO A 378 -2.84 -0.74 -5.85
N THR A 379 -2.19 -0.04 -4.93
CA THR A 379 -0.84 -0.38 -4.44
C THR A 379 -0.79 -0.78 -2.96
N HIS A 380 -1.77 -0.36 -2.14
CA HIS A 380 -1.74 -0.54 -0.67
C HIS A 380 -3.09 -1.01 -0.08
N TRP A 381 -3.87 -1.79 -0.83
CA TRP A 381 -5.18 -2.28 -0.38
C TRP A 381 -5.15 -3.11 0.92
N LYS A 382 -4.10 -3.91 1.20
CA LYS A 382 -3.97 -4.69 2.45
C LYS A 382 -4.00 -3.78 3.67
N LEU A 383 -3.19 -2.72 3.59
CA LEU A 383 -3.06 -1.71 4.62
C LEU A 383 -4.40 -0.96 4.75
N SER A 384 -5.06 -0.62 3.62
CA SER A 384 -6.43 -0.07 3.58
C SER A 384 -7.44 -0.91 4.36
N ALA A 385 -7.51 -2.21 4.06
CA ALA A 385 -8.43 -3.14 4.70
C ALA A 385 -8.16 -3.25 6.21
N ALA A 386 -6.89 -3.30 6.62
CA ALA A 386 -6.53 -3.43 8.03
C ALA A 386 -7.00 -2.25 8.89
N VAL A 387 -6.90 -0.99 8.40
CA VAL A 387 -7.44 0.16 9.17
C VAL A 387 -8.94 0.11 9.26
N ASP A 388 -9.62 -0.20 8.16
CA ASP A 388 -11.08 -0.22 8.16
C ASP A 388 -11.62 -1.31 9.10
N VAL A 389 -10.91 -2.44 9.29
CA VAL A 389 -11.23 -3.43 10.34
C VAL A 389 -11.11 -2.84 11.73
N ILE A 390 -9.96 -2.26 12.07
CA ILE A 390 -9.71 -1.70 13.41
C ILE A 390 -10.73 -0.60 13.69
N TYR A 391 -10.95 0.28 12.72
CA TYR A 391 -11.93 1.34 12.83
C TYR A 391 -13.33 0.78 13.04
N ALA A 392 -13.76 -0.20 12.25
CA ALA A 392 -15.09 -0.78 12.37
C ALA A 392 -15.30 -1.49 13.71
N ALA A 393 -14.37 -2.37 14.11
CA ALA A 393 -14.45 -3.12 15.36
C ALA A 393 -14.61 -2.18 16.56
N GLU A 394 -13.84 -1.10 16.59
CA GLU A 394 -13.77 -0.21 17.74
C GLU A 394 -14.82 0.91 17.73
N SER A 395 -15.05 1.53 16.57
CA SER A 395 -16.04 2.62 16.45
C SER A 395 -17.47 2.11 16.34
N GLY A 396 -17.68 0.91 15.79
CA GLY A 396 -18.99 0.40 15.40
C GLY A 396 -19.44 0.77 14.00
N ASP A 397 -18.68 1.63 13.30
CA ASP A 397 -19.01 2.07 11.95
C ASP A 397 -18.38 1.13 10.91
N VAL A 398 -19.19 0.21 10.40
CA VAL A 398 -18.80 -0.73 9.32
C VAL A 398 -18.93 -0.12 7.92
N SER A 399 -19.38 1.13 7.76
CA SER A 399 -19.63 1.76 6.46
C SER A 399 -18.42 1.71 5.54
N ARG A 400 -17.23 1.87 6.13
CA ARG A 400 -15.95 1.87 5.43
C ARG A 400 -15.56 0.50 4.86
N LEU A 401 -15.98 -0.59 5.50
CA LEU A 401 -15.76 -1.94 4.99
C LEU A 401 -16.51 -2.13 3.66
N TRP A 402 -17.73 -1.59 3.57
CA TRP A 402 -18.53 -1.60 2.35
C TRP A 402 -17.88 -0.81 1.23
N GLU A 403 -17.42 0.40 1.52
CA GLU A 403 -16.72 1.25 0.56
C GLU A 403 -15.46 0.58 0.03
N THR A 404 -14.67 -0.05 0.91
CA THR A 404 -13.46 -0.77 0.51
C THR A 404 -13.79 -1.94 -0.42
N CYS A 405 -14.77 -2.77 -0.09
CA CYS A 405 -15.23 -3.84 -0.97
C CYS A 405 -15.71 -3.30 -2.33
N HIS A 406 -16.52 -2.24 -2.33
CA HIS A 406 -17.05 -1.63 -3.53
C HIS A 406 -15.95 -1.12 -4.46
N TRP A 407 -14.92 -0.45 -3.93
CA TRP A 407 -13.79 0.01 -4.73
C TRP A 407 -12.91 -1.12 -5.24
N LEU A 408 -12.63 -2.12 -4.41
CA LEU A 408 -11.80 -3.27 -4.81
C LEU A 408 -12.46 -4.09 -5.93
N GLN A 409 -13.79 -4.16 -5.98
CA GLN A 409 -14.53 -4.78 -7.09
C GLN A 409 -14.31 -4.08 -8.44
N GLN A 410 -13.91 -2.80 -8.45
CA GLN A 410 -13.65 -2.04 -9.68
C GLN A 410 -12.23 -2.23 -10.22
N LEU A 411 -11.34 -2.87 -9.46
CA LEU A 411 -9.98 -3.14 -9.92
C LEU A 411 -9.96 -4.25 -10.98
N PRO A 412 -9.00 -4.21 -11.94
CA PRO A 412 -8.89 -5.25 -12.96
C PRO A 412 -8.60 -6.65 -12.39
N SER A 413 -7.85 -6.72 -11.29
CA SER A 413 -7.56 -7.96 -10.57
C SER A 413 -8.54 -8.17 -9.42
N ARG A 414 -8.95 -9.43 -9.22
CA ARG A 414 -9.80 -9.83 -8.08
C ARG A 414 -9.02 -10.15 -6.80
N GLU A 415 -7.71 -10.34 -6.89
CA GLU A 415 -6.85 -10.71 -5.76
C GLU A 415 -6.95 -9.72 -4.58
N PRO A 416 -6.89 -8.38 -4.79
CA PRO A 416 -7.06 -7.41 -3.72
C PRO A 416 -8.39 -7.55 -2.95
N LEU A 417 -9.48 -7.83 -3.67
CA LEU A 417 -10.79 -8.03 -3.08
C LEU A 417 -10.80 -9.31 -2.23
N VAL A 418 -10.34 -10.44 -2.80
CA VAL A 418 -10.35 -11.74 -2.13
C VAL A 418 -9.56 -11.71 -0.82
N GLU A 419 -8.34 -11.17 -0.85
CA GLU A 419 -7.49 -11.13 0.34
C GLU A 419 -8.01 -10.11 1.39
N SER A 420 -8.62 -9.00 0.98
CA SER A 420 -9.26 -8.08 1.92
C SER A 420 -10.45 -8.72 2.63
N LEU A 421 -11.27 -9.46 1.87
CA LEU A 421 -12.39 -10.22 2.43
C LEU A 421 -11.91 -11.31 3.40
N GLN A 422 -10.80 -11.99 3.10
CA GLN A 422 -10.16 -12.93 4.04
C GLN A 422 -9.70 -12.24 5.32
N LEU A 423 -9.10 -11.05 5.23
CA LEU A 423 -8.70 -10.28 6.40
C LEU A 423 -9.92 -9.90 7.27
N PHE A 424 -11.01 -9.48 6.63
CA PHE A 424 -12.25 -9.18 7.35
C PHE A 424 -12.80 -10.42 8.05
N ALA A 425 -12.77 -11.57 7.38
CA ALA A 425 -13.26 -12.83 7.94
C ALA A 425 -12.40 -13.35 9.10
N GLN A 426 -11.08 -13.19 9.03
CA GLN A 426 -10.17 -13.47 10.16
C GLN A 426 -10.47 -12.61 11.40
N ASN A 427 -11.13 -11.46 11.22
CA ASN A 427 -11.51 -10.55 12.30
C ASN A 427 -13.03 -10.53 12.57
N ALA A 428 -13.78 -11.52 12.06
CA ALA A 428 -15.24 -11.53 12.14
C ALA A 428 -15.78 -11.41 13.57
N GLY A 429 -15.16 -12.08 14.55
CA GLY A 429 -15.57 -11.98 15.97
C GLY A 429 -15.43 -10.55 16.54
N GLN A 430 -14.40 -9.80 16.13
CA GLN A 430 -14.24 -8.40 16.54
C GLN A 430 -15.22 -7.47 15.82
N LEU A 431 -15.63 -7.83 14.60
CA LEU A 431 -16.55 -7.04 13.78
C LEU A 431 -18.02 -7.29 14.10
N ALA A 432 -18.37 -8.45 14.67
CA ALA A 432 -19.77 -8.83 14.93
C ALA A 432 -20.56 -7.76 15.73
N PRO A 433 -20.03 -7.21 16.84
CA PRO A 433 -20.73 -6.14 17.58
C PRO A 433 -20.86 -4.83 16.79
N ALA A 434 -19.94 -4.56 15.87
CA ALA A 434 -20.00 -3.39 15.00
C ALA A 434 -21.11 -3.54 13.95
N PHE A 435 -21.22 -4.74 13.35
CA PHE A 435 -22.32 -5.05 12.47
C PHE A 435 -23.66 -4.94 13.20
N ASP A 436 -23.80 -5.52 14.39
CA ASP A 436 -25.05 -5.47 15.15
C ASP A 436 -25.54 -4.02 15.38
N ARG A 437 -24.63 -3.12 15.80
CA ARG A 437 -24.92 -1.69 15.96
C ARG A 437 -25.35 -1.04 14.65
N TYR A 438 -24.64 -1.32 13.56
CA TYR A 438 -24.98 -0.78 12.25
C TYR A 438 -26.37 -1.23 11.77
N PHE A 439 -26.71 -2.51 11.96
CA PHE A 439 -28.03 -3.04 11.60
C PHE A 439 -29.16 -2.43 12.45
N GLU A 440 -28.89 -2.06 13.70
CA GLU A 440 -29.85 -1.35 14.55
C GLU A 440 -30.08 0.09 14.08
N GLU A 441 -29.01 0.79 13.69
CA GLU A 441 -29.09 2.18 13.24
C GLU A 441 -29.74 2.29 11.84
N PHE A 442 -29.48 1.33 10.96
CA PHE A 442 -29.92 1.37 9.56
C PHE A 442 -30.83 0.19 9.18
N PRO A 443 -32.04 0.03 9.76
CA PRO A 443 -32.81 -1.22 9.66
C PRO A 443 -33.27 -1.63 8.25
N ALA A 444 -33.04 -0.83 7.22
CA ALA A 444 -33.37 -1.11 5.82
C ALA A 444 -32.13 -1.03 4.93
N PRO A 445 -32.05 -1.83 3.85
CA PRO A 445 -30.90 -1.84 2.96
C PRO A 445 -30.71 -0.47 2.26
N PRO A 446 -29.46 -0.07 1.93
CA PRO A 446 -29.19 1.12 1.14
C PRO A 446 -29.92 1.11 -0.20
N LYS A 447 -30.23 2.30 -0.75
CA LYS A 447 -30.84 2.40 -2.09
C LYS A 447 -29.83 2.15 -3.22
N ASP A 448 -28.53 2.25 -2.93
CA ASP A 448 -27.46 2.03 -3.91
C ASP A 448 -27.22 0.52 -4.12
N PRO A 449 -27.49 -0.03 -5.32
CA PRO A 449 -27.32 -1.45 -5.58
C PRO A 449 -25.86 -1.94 -5.50
N GLY A 450 -24.89 -1.06 -5.75
CA GLY A 450 -23.46 -1.34 -5.65
C GLY A 450 -22.99 -1.48 -4.21
N VAL A 451 -23.48 -0.62 -3.32
CA VAL A 451 -23.22 -0.74 -1.87
C VAL A 451 -23.85 -2.01 -1.32
N CYS A 452 -25.09 -2.32 -1.71
CA CYS A 452 -25.75 -3.55 -1.29
C CYS A 452 -24.96 -4.78 -1.77
N ARG A 453 -24.55 -4.85 -3.04
CA ARG A 453 -23.74 -5.98 -3.54
C ARG A 453 -22.43 -6.15 -2.78
N ALA A 454 -21.74 -5.05 -2.46
CA ALA A 454 -20.53 -5.07 -1.65
C ALA A 454 -20.78 -5.59 -0.22
N GLN A 455 -21.89 -5.17 0.39
CA GLN A 455 -22.35 -5.68 1.69
C GLN A 455 -22.60 -7.19 1.65
N LEU A 456 -23.33 -7.66 0.64
CA LEU A 456 -23.69 -9.07 0.51
C LEU A 456 -22.45 -9.95 0.33
N GLN A 457 -21.54 -9.53 -0.54
CA GLN A 457 -20.31 -10.27 -0.79
C GLN A 457 -19.42 -10.35 0.47
N LEU A 458 -19.33 -9.25 1.23
CA LEU A 458 -18.58 -9.26 2.49
C LEU A 458 -19.22 -10.21 3.50
N ILE A 459 -20.52 -10.09 3.75
CA ILE A 459 -21.20 -10.94 4.73
C ILE A 459 -21.11 -12.43 4.34
N SER A 460 -21.29 -12.75 3.05
CA SER A 460 -21.07 -14.11 2.52
C SER A 460 -19.62 -14.59 2.66
N THR A 461 -18.63 -13.69 2.74
CA THR A 461 -17.24 -14.12 2.94
C THR A 461 -16.88 -14.27 4.43
N LEU A 462 -17.44 -13.42 5.30
CA LEU A 462 -17.36 -13.61 6.75
C LEU A 462 -17.95 -14.98 7.15
N TRP A 463 -18.96 -15.42 6.40
CA TRP A 463 -19.62 -16.72 6.50
C TRP A 463 -18.73 -17.91 6.15
N ASP A 464 -17.94 -17.82 5.07
CA ASP A 464 -17.23 -18.96 4.49
C ASP A 464 -15.98 -19.39 5.26
N VAL A 465 -15.45 -18.52 6.11
CA VAL A 465 -14.13 -18.66 6.77
C VAL A 465 -14.27 -19.02 8.26
N SER A 466 -15.47 -19.02 8.82
CA SER A 466 -15.64 -19.13 10.28
C SER A 466 -15.45 -20.57 10.80
N ASP A 467 -14.62 -20.70 11.84
CA ASP A 467 -14.55 -21.86 12.73
C ASP A 467 -15.94 -22.16 13.32
N LYS A 468 -16.28 -23.43 13.55
CA LYS A 468 -17.61 -23.85 14.07
C LYS A 468 -18.00 -23.11 15.36
N ASN A 469 -17.02 -22.77 16.20
CA ASN A 469 -17.27 -22.07 17.47
C ASN A 469 -17.64 -20.59 17.29
N LEU A 470 -17.24 -19.94 16.17
CA LEU A 470 -17.57 -18.54 15.88
C LEU A 470 -18.96 -18.40 15.25
N LEU A 471 -19.51 -19.50 14.70
CA LEU A 471 -20.76 -19.49 13.95
C LEU A 471 -22.00 -19.30 14.84
N GLU A 472 -21.97 -19.77 16.10
CA GLU A 472 -23.05 -19.53 17.07
C GLU A 472 -23.14 -18.04 17.45
N GLU A 473 -22.00 -17.38 17.65
CA GLU A 473 -21.94 -15.94 17.94
C GLU A 473 -22.44 -15.08 16.76
N LEU A 474 -22.29 -15.59 15.53
CA LEU A 474 -22.72 -14.90 14.31
C LEU A 474 -24.17 -15.19 13.91
N PHE A 475 -24.86 -16.16 14.53
CA PHE A 475 -26.25 -16.51 14.19
C PHE A 475 -27.23 -15.31 14.15
N PRO A 476 -27.19 -14.35 15.08
CA PRO A 476 -28.03 -13.15 15.00
C PRO A 476 -27.74 -12.29 13.76
N LEU A 477 -26.46 -12.15 13.42
CA LEU A 477 -26.00 -11.40 12.25
C LEU A 477 -26.46 -12.07 10.94
N VAL A 478 -26.34 -13.39 10.89
CA VAL A 478 -26.83 -14.27 9.81
C VAL A 478 -28.32 -14.09 9.55
N CYS A 479 -29.14 -14.08 10.61
CA CYS A 479 -30.57 -13.93 10.48
C CYS A 479 -30.95 -12.54 9.97
N ARG A 480 -30.27 -11.49 10.45
CA ARG A 480 -30.44 -10.11 9.95
C ARG A 480 -30.06 -9.99 8.48
N TYR A 481 -28.95 -10.62 8.08
CA TYR A 481 -28.47 -10.66 6.70
C TYR A 481 -29.50 -11.25 5.72
N ILE A 482 -30.01 -12.46 6.01
CA ILE A 482 -31.00 -13.14 5.17
C ILE A 482 -32.24 -12.26 4.97
N ARG A 483 -32.72 -11.62 6.04
CA ARG A 483 -33.88 -10.72 6.00
C ARG A 483 -33.62 -9.47 5.16
N TRP A 484 -32.45 -8.85 5.30
CA TRP A 484 -32.07 -7.70 4.49
C TRP A 484 -31.95 -8.04 3.02
N ASP A 485 -31.31 -9.15 2.67
CA ASP A 485 -31.14 -9.51 1.27
C ASP A 485 -32.48 -9.91 0.63
N ALA A 486 -33.34 -10.61 1.37
CA ALA A 486 -34.72 -10.86 0.93
C ALA A 486 -35.50 -9.55 0.71
N GLN A 487 -35.33 -8.54 1.58
CA GLN A 487 -35.94 -7.22 1.39
C GLN A 487 -35.35 -6.48 0.18
N PHE A 488 -34.05 -6.53 -0.02
CA PHE A 488 -33.36 -5.94 -1.16
C PHE A 488 -33.80 -6.57 -2.49
N CYS A 489 -33.91 -7.90 -2.55
CA CYS A 489 -34.48 -8.63 -3.67
C CYS A 489 -35.86 -8.06 -4.04
N ARG A 490 -36.72 -7.82 -3.05
CA ARG A 490 -38.06 -7.24 -3.28
C ARG A 490 -38.06 -5.77 -3.68
N LEU A 491 -36.99 -5.03 -3.40
CA LEU A 491 -36.82 -3.63 -3.82
C LEU A 491 -36.34 -3.52 -5.28
N LEU A 492 -35.40 -4.38 -5.68
CA LEU A 492 -34.83 -4.38 -7.03
C LEU A 492 -35.69 -5.11 -8.05
N LEU A 493 -36.31 -6.21 -7.65
CA LEU A 493 -36.98 -7.14 -8.55
C LEU A 493 -38.47 -6.86 -8.58
N ARG A 494 -39.09 -7.19 -9.71
CA ARG A 494 -40.55 -7.10 -9.85
C ARG A 494 -41.22 -8.08 -8.88
N ARG A 495 -42.36 -7.69 -8.28
CA ARG A 495 -43.04 -8.51 -7.26
C ARG A 495 -43.38 -9.91 -7.76
N GLU A 496 -43.67 -10.05 -9.05
CA GLU A 496 -44.07 -11.29 -9.70
C GLU A 496 -42.95 -12.33 -9.71
N VAL A 497 -41.68 -11.93 -9.75
CA VAL A 497 -40.54 -12.87 -9.76
C VAL A 497 -40.10 -13.29 -8.35
N CYS A 498 -40.56 -12.60 -7.31
CA CYS A 498 -40.23 -12.91 -5.91
C CYS A 498 -41.17 -13.96 -5.27
N THR A 499 -42.22 -14.39 -5.98
CA THR A 499 -43.17 -15.39 -5.47
C THR A 499 -42.58 -16.79 -5.51
N PRO A 500 -42.95 -17.70 -4.59
CA PRO A 500 -42.40 -19.07 -4.54
C PRO A 500 -42.44 -19.80 -5.89
N GLU A 501 -43.49 -19.57 -6.68
CA GLU A 501 -43.71 -20.21 -7.97
C GLU A 501 -42.72 -19.73 -9.03
N ASN A 502 -42.18 -18.51 -8.92
CA ASN A 502 -41.36 -17.86 -9.94
C ASN A 502 -39.89 -17.66 -9.52
N ARG A 503 -39.51 -18.03 -8.29
CA ARG A 503 -38.13 -17.88 -7.78
C ARG A 503 -37.08 -18.64 -8.58
N TYR A 504 -37.47 -19.69 -9.31
CA TYR A 504 -36.57 -20.41 -10.23
C TYR A 504 -36.01 -19.54 -11.36
N LEU A 505 -36.61 -18.36 -11.61
CA LEU A 505 -36.13 -17.36 -12.57
C LEU A 505 -35.01 -16.47 -12.00
N LEU A 506 -34.72 -16.56 -10.70
CA LEU A 506 -33.70 -15.77 -10.03
C LEU A 506 -32.36 -16.51 -10.00
N PRO A 507 -31.23 -15.78 -10.00
CA PRO A 507 -29.95 -16.35 -9.56
C PRO A 507 -30.10 -17.08 -8.23
N GLY A 508 -29.44 -18.24 -8.09
CA GLY A 508 -29.61 -19.13 -6.94
C GLY A 508 -29.38 -18.47 -5.58
N GLU A 509 -28.47 -17.49 -5.52
CA GLU A 509 -28.22 -16.69 -4.31
C GLU A 509 -29.46 -15.89 -3.85
N TYR A 510 -30.15 -15.21 -4.77
CA TYR A 510 -31.36 -14.45 -4.43
C TYR A 510 -32.56 -15.36 -4.13
N ALA A 511 -32.67 -16.49 -4.83
CA ALA A 511 -33.69 -17.49 -4.53
C ALA A 511 -33.50 -18.08 -3.13
N PHE A 512 -32.26 -18.44 -2.78
CA PHE A 512 -31.90 -18.94 -1.45
C PHE A 512 -32.28 -17.96 -0.34
N MET A 513 -31.98 -16.67 -0.46
CA MET A 513 -32.30 -15.70 0.60
C MET A 513 -33.81 -15.54 0.81
N LEU A 514 -34.60 -15.53 -0.27
CA LEU A 514 -36.06 -15.46 -0.17
C LEU A 514 -36.68 -16.72 0.46
N ASP A 515 -36.10 -17.89 0.20
CA ASP A 515 -36.54 -19.15 0.80
C ASP A 515 -36.06 -19.27 2.27
N ALA A 516 -34.83 -18.85 2.56
CA ALA A 516 -34.26 -18.85 3.92
C ALA A 516 -34.98 -17.89 4.86
N GLU A 517 -35.42 -16.72 4.37
CA GLU A 517 -36.24 -15.80 5.17
C GLU A 517 -37.59 -16.42 5.58
N GLN A 518 -38.18 -17.29 4.74
CA GLN A 518 -39.40 -18.01 5.11
C GLN A 518 -39.15 -19.02 6.24
N ALA A 519 -38.00 -19.70 6.23
CA ALA A 519 -37.59 -20.54 7.35
C ALA A 519 -37.42 -19.70 8.62
N LEU A 520 -36.74 -18.55 8.55
CA LEU A 520 -36.58 -17.64 9.70
C LEU A 520 -37.93 -17.13 10.24
N ALA A 521 -38.94 -16.93 9.40
CA ALA A 521 -40.27 -16.56 9.85
C ALA A 521 -40.96 -17.67 10.69
N LEU A 522 -40.62 -18.94 10.48
CA LEU A 522 -41.07 -20.06 11.32
C LEU A 522 -40.30 -20.08 12.65
N TYR A 523 -38.99 -19.82 12.60
CA TYR A 523 -38.16 -19.64 13.79
C TYR A 523 -38.68 -18.53 14.71
N ASP A 524 -39.02 -17.36 14.15
CA ASP A 524 -39.56 -16.21 14.90
C ASP A 524 -40.91 -16.53 15.58
N ARG A 525 -41.70 -17.43 15.00
CA ARG A 525 -42.96 -17.92 15.55
C ARG A 525 -42.78 -19.04 16.57
N GLN A 526 -41.54 -19.42 16.86
CA GLN A 526 -41.17 -20.55 17.73
C GLN A 526 -41.68 -21.91 17.20
N ASP A 527 -41.96 -22.01 15.89
CA ASP A 527 -42.32 -23.27 15.23
C ASP A 527 -41.05 -24.07 14.89
N ARG A 528 -40.56 -24.83 15.88
CA ARG A 528 -39.31 -25.59 15.77
C ARG A 528 -39.37 -26.72 14.73
N GLU A 529 -40.49 -27.43 14.64
CA GLU A 529 -40.66 -28.53 13.69
C GLU A 529 -40.78 -28.02 12.26
N GLY A 530 -41.57 -26.95 12.05
CA GLY A 530 -41.68 -26.28 10.76
C GLY A 530 -40.34 -25.68 10.32
N TYR A 531 -39.61 -25.04 11.23
CA TYR A 531 -38.29 -24.48 10.95
C TYR A 531 -37.28 -25.57 10.54
N PHE A 532 -37.20 -26.67 11.29
CA PHE A 532 -36.30 -27.79 10.95
C PHE A 532 -36.63 -28.39 9.58
N CYS A 533 -37.92 -28.64 9.30
CA CYS A 533 -38.37 -29.14 8.00
C CYS A 533 -38.00 -28.18 6.85
N ALA A 534 -38.16 -26.87 7.08
CA ALA A 534 -37.80 -25.85 6.10
C ALA A 534 -36.30 -25.82 5.82
N LEU A 535 -35.45 -25.93 6.85
CA LEU A 535 -33.99 -26.01 6.68
C LEU A 535 -33.56 -27.29 5.94
N GLN A 536 -34.21 -28.43 6.19
CA GLN A 536 -33.96 -29.66 5.43
C GLN A 536 -34.34 -29.51 3.94
N ALA A 537 -35.45 -28.82 3.66
CA ALA A 537 -35.86 -28.52 2.29
C ALA A 537 -34.85 -27.60 1.59
N LEU A 538 -34.38 -26.56 2.28
CA LEU A 538 -33.31 -25.67 1.79
C LEU A 538 -32.04 -26.46 1.47
N LEU A 539 -31.63 -27.40 2.34
CA LEU A 539 -30.40 -28.17 2.14
C LEU A 539 -30.48 -29.06 0.91
N LYS A 540 -31.67 -29.59 0.63
CA LYS A 540 -31.92 -30.39 -0.56
C LYS A 540 -31.93 -29.54 -1.83
N GLN A 541 -32.47 -28.33 -1.75
CA GLN A 541 -32.62 -27.42 -2.88
C GLN A 541 -31.31 -26.67 -3.21
N TYR A 542 -30.51 -26.36 -2.19
CA TYR A 542 -29.27 -25.60 -2.25
C TYR A 542 -28.13 -26.35 -1.55
N PRO A 543 -27.72 -27.54 -2.03
CA PRO A 543 -26.69 -28.36 -1.38
C PRO A 543 -25.33 -27.65 -1.30
N GLU A 544 -25.04 -26.74 -2.23
CA GLU A 544 -23.86 -25.88 -2.22
C GLU A 544 -23.84 -24.89 -1.05
N ARG A 545 -25.01 -24.60 -0.45
CA ARG A 545 -25.20 -23.72 0.71
C ARG A 545 -25.28 -24.50 2.04
N SER A 546 -24.71 -25.70 2.09
CA SER A 546 -24.82 -26.59 3.26
C SER A 546 -24.18 -26.02 4.52
N ARG A 547 -23.12 -25.21 4.37
CA ARG A 547 -22.52 -24.46 5.50
C ARG A 547 -23.51 -23.44 6.02
N GLU A 548 -24.21 -22.75 5.12
CA GLU A 548 -25.19 -21.73 5.46
C GLU A 548 -26.30 -22.27 6.34
N ILE A 549 -26.81 -23.42 5.92
CA ILE A 549 -27.91 -24.09 6.58
C ILE A 549 -27.45 -24.72 7.90
N SER A 550 -26.17 -25.14 8.00
CA SER A 550 -25.63 -25.67 9.26
C SER A 550 -25.61 -24.65 10.39
N VAL A 551 -25.38 -23.37 10.11
CA VAL A 551 -25.47 -22.29 11.12
C VAL A 551 -26.91 -22.06 11.52
N LEU A 552 -27.83 -22.08 10.55
CA LEU A 552 -29.26 -21.95 10.83
C LEU A 552 -29.80 -23.10 11.69
N LEU A 553 -29.13 -24.26 11.68
CA LEU A 553 -29.42 -25.42 12.52
C LEU A 553 -28.86 -25.31 13.95
N SER A 554 -27.91 -24.39 14.23
CA SER A 554 -27.25 -24.33 15.55
C SER A 554 -28.20 -24.18 16.75
N PRO A 555 -29.29 -23.38 16.69
CA PRO A 555 -30.23 -23.26 17.82
C PRO A 555 -31.02 -24.55 18.10
N ILE A 556 -31.06 -25.48 17.14
CA ILE A 556 -31.77 -26.77 17.24
C ILE A 556 -30.84 -27.83 17.84
N ASP A 557 -29.55 -27.80 17.48
CA ASP A 557 -28.55 -28.76 17.97
C ASP A 557 -28.30 -28.59 19.49
N GLU A 558 -28.23 -27.36 20.01
CA GLU A 558 -28.11 -27.11 21.46
C GLU A 558 -29.31 -27.66 22.26
N SER A 559 -30.53 -27.48 21.73
CA SER A 559 -31.76 -27.99 22.35
C SER A 559 -31.75 -29.52 22.43
N ARG A 560 -31.24 -30.20 21.39
CA ARG A 560 -31.17 -31.67 21.33
C ARG A 560 -30.03 -32.24 22.18
N GLU A 561 -28.88 -31.57 22.21
CA GLU A 561 -27.74 -31.95 23.04
C GLU A 561 -28.09 -31.83 24.53
N GLN A 562 -28.82 -30.78 24.92
CA GLN A 562 -29.34 -30.62 26.28
C GLN A 562 -30.40 -31.67 26.63
N GLU A 563 -31.33 -31.97 25.72
CA GLU A 563 -32.32 -33.06 25.91
C GLU A 563 -31.64 -34.44 26.03
N ARG A 564 -30.57 -34.68 25.26
CA ARG A 564 -29.76 -35.91 25.35
C ARG A 564 -29.05 -36.02 26.70
N LYS A 565 -28.35 -34.96 27.13
CA LYS A 565 -27.68 -34.92 28.44
C LYS A 565 -28.67 -35.14 29.60
N ASN A 566 -29.83 -34.49 29.54
CA ASN A 566 -30.89 -34.67 30.55
C ASN A 566 -31.39 -36.12 30.59
N ARG A 567 -31.49 -36.80 29.44
CA ARG A 567 -31.89 -38.21 29.36
C ARG A 567 -30.81 -39.14 29.92
N GLU A 568 -29.54 -38.93 29.57
CA GLU A 568 -28.40 -39.71 30.08
C GLU A 568 -28.23 -39.56 31.60
N GLU A 569 -28.42 -38.34 32.13
CA GLU A 569 -28.41 -38.07 33.57
C GLU A 569 -29.57 -38.76 34.29
N PHE A 570 -30.77 -38.73 33.70
CA PHE A 570 -31.94 -39.45 34.21
C PHE A 570 -31.71 -40.98 34.25
N GLU A 571 -31.12 -41.55 33.19
CA GLU A 571 -30.76 -42.98 33.14
C GLU A 571 -29.69 -43.36 34.19
N SER A 572 -28.69 -42.50 34.39
CA SER A 572 -27.65 -42.68 35.42
C SER A 572 -28.24 -42.65 36.85
N LEU A 573 -29.12 -41.70 37.13
CA LEU A 573 -29.83 -41.60 38.41
C LEU A 573 -30.72 -42.82 38.65
N ALA A 574 -31.44 -43.27 37.62
CA ALA A 574 -32.22 -44.51 37.66
C ALA A 574 -31.33 -45.72 38.02
N GLN A 575 -30.15 -45.83 37.42
CA GLN A 575 -29.21 -46.92 37.73
C GLN A 575 -28.65 -46.84 39.16
N ALA A 576 -28.40 -45.64 39.68
CA ALA A 576 -27.95 -45.43 41.06
C ALA A 576 -29.01 -45.85 42.09
N VAL A 577 -30.29 -45.51 41.83
CA VAL A 577 -31.42 -45.93 42.68
C VAL A 577 -31.58 -47.46 42.67
N LYS A 578 -31.45 -48.09 41.49
CA LYS A 578 -31.47 -49.56 41.36
C LYS A 578 -30.31 -50.23 42.10
N THR A 579 -29.12 -49.64 42.02
CA THR A 579 -27.94 -50.14 42.76
C THR A 579 -28.14 -50.02 44.28
N ALA A 580 -28.68 -48.90 44.77
CA ALA A 580 -28.99 -48.72 46.18
C ALA A 580 -30.03 -49.74 46.67
N PHE A 581 -31.03 -50.04 45.85
CA PHE A 581 -32.00 -51.11 46.12
C PHE A 581 -31.33 -52.48 46.27
N TYR A 582 -30.48 -52.89 45.33
CA TYR A 582 -29.79 -54.19 45.39
C TYR A 582 -28.81 -54.28 46.58
N ASN A 583 -28.10 -53.19 46.91
CA ASN A 583 -27.22 -53.15 48.07
C ASN A 583 -28.01 -53.25 49.38
N ALA A 584 -29.14 -52.53 49.52
CA ALA A 584 -30.00 -52.63 50.69
C ALA A 584 -30.56 -54.05 50.89
N LEU A 585 -30.90 -54.73 49.80
CA LEU A 585 -31.26 -56.15 49.81
C LEU A 585 -30.09 -57.03 50.28
N GLN A 586 -28.90 -56.85 49.72
CA GLN A 586 -27.72 -57.64 50.07
C GLN A 586 -27.29 -57.46 51.55
N ASP A 587 -27.46 -56.24 52.08
CA ASP A 587 -27.17 -55.89 53.48
C ASP A 587 -28.28 -56.35 54.45
N GLY A 588 -29.34 -57.01 53.98
CA GLY A 588 -30.44 -57.54 54.80
C GLY A 588 -31.44 -56.48 55.27
N LYS A 589 -31.40 -55.27 54.71
CA LYS A 589 -32.26 -54.14 55.09
C LYS A 589 -33.55 -54.11 54.25
N GLN A 590 -34.45 -55.04 54.53
CA GLN A 590 -35.67 -55.22 53.73
C GLN A 590 -36.62 -54.02 53.72
N GLU A 591 -36.80 -53.32 54.85
CA GLU A 591 -37.68 -52.14 54.90
C GLU A 591 -37.15 -50.99 54.03
N GLU A 592 -35.84 -50.77 54.03
CA GLU A 592 -35.17 -49.76 53.20
C GLU A 592 -35.29 -50.10 51.71
N ALA A 593 -35.06 -51.36 51.33
CA ALA A 593 -35.26 -51.81 49.95
C ALA A 593 -36.72 -51.69 49.49
N GLN A 594 -37.70 -51.98 50.36
CA GLN A 594 -39.13 -51.83 50.05
C GLN A 594 -39.50 -50.36 49.83
N GLU A 595 -38.94 -49.45 50.63
CA GLU A 595 -39.17 -48.01 50.49
C GLU A 595 -38.56 -47.47 49.19
N ILE A 596 -37.32 -47.86 48.87
CA ILE A 596 -36.65 -47.50 47.61
C ILE A 596 -37.47 -47.99 46.41
N LEU A 597 -37.93 -49.24 46.42
CA LEU A 597 -38.73 -49.82 45.34
C LEU A 597 -40.08 -49.09 45.15
N SER A 598 -40.78 -48.80 46.24
CA SER A 598 -42.07 -48.08 46.19
C SER A 598 -41.92 -46.67 45.61
N ARG A 599 -40.89 -45.94 46.05
CA ARG A 599 -40.60 -44.59 45.53
C ARG A 599 -40.12 -44.63 44.08
N TYR A 600 -39.27 -45.58 43.72
CA TYR A 600 -38.78 -45.72 42.34
C TYR A 600 -39.93 -46.06 41.37
N GLN A 601 -40.87 -46.91 41.78
CA GLN A 601 -42.06 -47.22 40.98
C GLN A 601 -42.97 -46.02 40.75
N GLN A 602 -43.09 -45.10 41.72
CA GLN A 602 -43.86 -43.85 41.53
C GLN A 602 -43.19 -42.90 40.54
N LEU A 603 -41.85 -42.91 40.48
CA LEU A 603 -41.07 -41.99 39.66
C LEU A 603 -40.79 -42.53 38.25
N ASN A 604 -40.64 -43.84 38.09
CA ASN A 604 -40.27 -44.49 36.82
C ASN A 604 -41.03 -45.80 36.60
N GLY A 605 -42.36 -45.75 36.64
CA GLY A 605 -43.25 -46.92 36.68
C GLY A 605 -43.22 -47.84 35.46
N ASP A 606 -42.65 -47.38 34.34
CA ASP A 606 -42.54 -48.13 33.08
C ASP A 606 -41.18 -48.85 32.92
N ASP A 607 -40.27 -48.78 33.91
CA ASP A 607 -38.99 -49.49 33.84
C ASP A 607 -39.21 -51.02 33.84
N PRO A 608 -38.74 -51.75 32.82
CA PRO A 608 -38.91 -53.20 32.73
C PRO A 608 -38.25 -53.99 33.88
N GLU A 609 -37.25 -53.44 34.56
CA GLU A 609 -36.57 -54.09 35.69
C GLU A 609 -37.38 -54.04 36.99
N LEU A 610 -38.41 -53.19 37.10
CA LEU A 610 -39.30 -53.14 38.26
C LEU A 610 -40.00 -54.48 38.53
N ALA A 611 -40.20 -55.30 37.50
CA ALA A 611 -40.74 -56.64 37.66
C ALA A 611 -39.75 -57.56 38.40
N MET A 612 -38.47 -57.50 38.04
CA MET A 612 -37.41 -58.30 38.67
C MET A 612 -37.15 -57.84 40.11
N MET A 613 -37.07 -56.53 40.33
CA MET A 613 -36.88 -55.95 41.67
C MET A 613 -38.00 -56.37 42.63
N ARG A 614 -39.27 -56.40 42.15
CA ARG A 614 -40.41 -56.91 42.94
C ARG A 614 -40.29 -58.38 43.31
N ILE A 615 -39.78 -59.22 42.40
CA ILE A 615 -39.59 -60.65 42.66
C ILE A 615 -38.52 -60.86 43.74
N MET A 616 -37.42 -60.10 43.69
CA MET A 616 -36.33 -60.21 44.66
C MET A 616 -36.71 -59.79 46.08
N MET A 617 -37.70 -58.92 46.26
CA MET A 617 -38.24 -58.57 47.58
C MET A 617 -38.98 -59.72 48.29
N VAL A 618 -39.45 -60.73 47.54
CA VAL A 618 -40.33 -61.79 48.05
C VAL A 618 -39.56 -63.07 48.42
N GLN A 619 -38.28 -63.21 48.04
CA GLN A 619 -37.49 -64.41 48.35
C GLN A 619 -36.79 -64.31 49.73
N PRO A 620 -36.88 -65.33 50.61
CA PRO A 620 -36.17 -65.32 51.88
C PRO A 620 -34.66 -65.58 51.67
N GLN A 621 -33.81 -64.72 52.23
CA GLN A 621 -32.37 -64.97 52.29
C GLN A 621 -32.08 -66.20 53.16
N GLY A 622 -31.75 -67.32 52.52
CA GLY A 622 -31.34 -68.54 53.22
C GLY A 622 -31.43 -69.80 52.37
N GLY A 623 -30.48 -69.98 51.46
CA GLY A 623 -30.31 -71.24 50.72
C GLY A 623 -29.30 -71.08 49.60
N ALA A 624 -28.03 -71.38 49.88
CA ALA A 624 -26.99 -71.48 48.86
C ALA A 624 -27.38 -72.50 47.78
N LEU A 625 -27.22 -72.16 46.51
CA LEU A 625 -26.92 -73.10 45.44
C LEU A 625 -25.95 -72.44 44.46
N SER A 626 -24.91 -73.21 44.17
CA SER A 626 -23.87 -73.09 43.15
C SER A 626 -24.37 -72.81 41.74
#